data_AF-A0A831UM57-F1
#
_entry.id   AF-A0A831UM57-F1
#
_cell.length_a   1.000
_cell.length_b   1.000
_cell.length_c   1.000
_cell.angle_alpha   90.00
_cell.angle_beta   90.00
_cell.angle_gamma   90.00
#
_symmetry.space_group_name_H-M   'P 1'
#
loop_
_entity.id
_entity.type
_entity.pdbx_description
1 polymer ?
#
loop_
_entity_poly.entity_id
_entity_poly.type
_entity_poly.pdbx_seq_one_letter_code
_entity_poly.pdbx_strand_id
1 'polypeptide(L)' 'MSDQWQMGAIGHVESPYREGFGIPRQSGIVPAARGVLVPTTEWADPAAWQGIEA' A
#
# COMPACT_ATOMS: atom_id res chain seq x y z
N MET A 1 -19.07 4.50 -26.83
CA MET A 1 -17.60 4.36 -26.88
C MET A 1 -17.15 4.19 -25.45
N SER A 2 -16.61 3.03 -25.09
CA SER A 2 -16.15 2.73 -23.73
C SER A 2 -14.67 3.05 -23.64
N ASP A 3 -14.30 3.99 -22.78
CA ASP A 3 -12.90 4.25 -22.48
C ASP A 3 -12.32 3.09 -21.67
N GLN A 4 -11.13 2.64 -22.09
CA GLN A 4 -10.38 1.60 -21.40
C GLN A 4 -9.26 2.24 -20.58
N TRP A 5 -9.32 2.03 -19.26
CA TRP A 5 -8.31 2.53 -18.34
C TRP A 5 -7.34 1.41 -17.97
N GLN A 6 -6.05 1.73 -17.97
CA GLN A 6 -4.99 0.85 -17.48
C GLN A 6 -4.42 1.42 -16.19
N MET A 7 -4.35 0.59 -15.15
CA MET A 7 -3.73 0.95 -13.87
C MET A 7 -2.42 0.19 -13.70
N GLY A 8 -1.32 0.92 -13.58
CA GLY A 8 -0.03 0.39 -13.14
C GLY A 8 0.06 0.40 -11.62
N ALA A 9 0.63 -0.65 -11.03
CA ALA A 9 0.97 -0.66 -9.61
C ALA A 9 2.12 0.33 -9.35
N ILE A 10 1.97 1.17 -8.31
CA ILE A 10 3.00 2.12 -7.88
C ILE A 10 3.85 1.59 -6.71
N GLY A 11 3.46 0.44 -6.16
CA GLY A 11 4.09 -0.18 -5.00
C GLY A 11 3.26 -1.35 -4.47
N HIS A 12 3.69 -1.88 -3.33
CA HIS A 12 2.99 -2.93 -2.59
C HIS A 12 3.05 -2.68 -1.08
N VAL A 13 2.15 -3.31 -0.33
CA VAL A 13 2.14 -3.23 1.14
C VAL A 13 2.75 -4.49 1.72
N GLU A 14 3.79 -4.33 2.52
CA GLU A 14 4.27 -5.38 3.40
C GLU A 14 3.49 -5.32 4.72
N SER A 15 2.92 -6.44 5.14
CA SER A 15 2.15 -6.53 6.39
C SER A 15 2.43 -7.85 7.11
N PRO A 16 2.05 -7.96 8.40
CA PRO A 16 2.19 -9.21 9.15
C PRO A 16 1.26 -10.33 8.67
N TYR A 17 0.30 -10.04 7.79
CA TYR A 17 -0.68 -11.00 7.28
C TYR A 17 -0.21 -11.61 5.97
N ARG A 18 0.27 -12.85 6.03
CA ARG A 18 0.73 -13.59 4.84
C ARG A 18 -0.44 -14.09 3.97
N GLU A 19 -1.59 -14.33 4.57
CA GLU A 19 -2.79 -14.83 3.91
C GLU A 19 -4.05 -14.16 4.46
N GLY A 20 -5.19 -14.39 3.80
CA GLY A 20 -6.46 -13.78 4.18
C GLY A 20 -7.00 -14.25 5.54
N PHE A 21 -6.63 -15.46 5.98
CA PHE A 21 -7.05 -15.98 7.28
C PHE A 21 -6.33 -15.24 8.41
N GLY A 22 -7.09 -14.76 9.40
CA GLY A 22 -6.56 -13.99 10.53
C GLY A 22 -6.46 -12.48 10.29
N ILE A 23 -6.78 -11.98 9.10
CA ILE A 23 -6.90 -10.53 8.87
C ILE A 23 -8.16 -10.00 9.60
N PRO A 24 -8.03 -8.98 10.46
CA PRO A 24 -9.19 -8.35 11.10
C PRO A 24 -10.14 -7.74 10.05
N ARG A 25 -11.45 -7.93 10.24
CA ARG A 25 -12.47 -7.33 9.37
C ARG A 25 -12.52 -5.80 9.46
N GLN A 26 -12.01 -5.23 10.55
CA GLN A 26 -11.95 -3.80 10.78
C GLN A 26 -10.50 -3.39 11.05
N SER A 27 -10.01 -2.43 10.28
CA SER A 27 -8.70 -1.82 10.47
C SER A 27 -8.60 -1.14 11.84
N GLY A 28 -7.40 -1.12 12.42
CA GLY A 28 -7.11 -0.40 13.67
C GLY A 28 -7.39 -1.17 14.97
N ILE A 29 -8.04 -2.35 14.92
CA ILE A 29 -8.32 -3.16 16.12
C ILE A 29 -7.07 -3.83 16.69
N VAL A 30 -6.05 -4.08 15.87
CA VAL A 30 -4.79 -4.70 16.29
C VAL A 30 -3.67 -3.64 16.17
N PRO A 31 -3.36 -2.88 17.24
CA PRO A 31 -2.39 -1.78 17.17
C PRO A 31 -0.96 -2.19 16.78
N ALA A 32 -0.61 -3.45 17.08
CA ALA A 32 0.68 -4.04 16.75
C ALA A 32 0.80 -4.42 15.26
N ALA A 33 -0.32 -4.53 14.53
CA ALA A 33 -0.30 -4.85 13.11
C ALA A 33 0.04 -3.60 12.29
N ARG A 34 1.34 -3.35 12.11
CA ARG A 34 1.87 -2.27 11.28
C ARG A 34 2.28 -2.81 9.92
N GLY A 35 1.95 -2.07 8.87
CA GLY A 35 2.41 -2.34 7.52
C GLY A 35 3.28 -1.21 6.99
N VAL A 36 4.05 -1.50 5.95
CA VAL A 36 4.91 -0.53 5.24
C VAL A 36 4.51 -0.54 3.77
N LEU A 37 4.37 0.65 3.19
CA LEU A 37 4.21 0.81 1.74
C LEU A 37 5.60 0.82 1.10
N VAL A 38 5.85 -0.07 0.17
CA VAL A 38 7.11 -0.20 -0.57
C VAL A 38 6.86 0.21 -2.02
N PRO A 39 7.40 1.35 -2.48
CA PRO A 39 7.25 1.78 -3.87
C PRO A 39 7.92 0.82 -4.86
N THR A 40 7.42 0.75 -6.10
CA THR A 40 8.23 0.16 -7.19
C THR A 40 9.39 1.07 -7.54
N THR A 41 10.36 0.57 -8.31
CA THR A 41 11.56 1.33 -8.69
C THR A 41 11.23 2.68 -9.32
N GLU A 42 10.18 2.76 -10.13
CA GLU A 42 9.76 3.99 -10.82
C GLU A 42 9.19 5.04 -9.87
N TRP A 43 8.70 4.61 -8.70
CA TRP A 43 8.11 5.46 -7.67
C TRP A 43 9.00 5.56 -6.42
N ALA A 44 10.23 5.06 -6.47
CA ALA A 44 11.18 5.10 -5.35
C ALA A 44 11.87 6.48 -5.19
N ASP A 45 11.64 7.42 -6.12
CA ASP A 45 12.13 8.80 -6.01
C ASP A 45 11.46 9.51 -4.82
N PRO A 46 12.22 9.99 -3.81
CA PRO A 46 11.67 10.74 -2.68
C PRO A 46 10.84 11.97 -3.08
N ALA A 47 11.11 12.57 -4.24
CA ALA A 47 10.33 13.71 -4.73
C ALA A 47 8.86 13.37 -4.98
N ALA A 48 8.54 12.10 -5.29
CA ALA A 48 7.16 11.65 -5.48
C ALA A 48 6.34 11.60 -4.17
N TRP A 49 7.01 11.65 -3.02
CA TRP A 49 6.41 11.48 -1.69
C TRP A 49 6.53 12.72 -0.81
N GLN A 50 7.20 13.76 -1.28
CA GLN A 50 7.40 14.99 -0.50
C GLN A 50 6.06 15.61 -0.06
N GLY A 51 5.91 15.84 1.24
CA GLY A 51 4.70 16.44 1.81
C GLY A 51 3.64 15.43 2.26
N ILE A 52 3.94 14.13 2.23
CA ILE A 52 3.11 13.10 2.84
C ILE A 52 3.33 12.97 4.35
N GLU A 53 4.42 13.54 4.85
CA GLU A 53 4.73 13.58 6.27
C GLU A 53 3.68 14.38 7.05
N ALA A 54 3.33 13.89 8.25
CA ALA A 54 2.32 14.49 9.14
C ALA A 54 2.86 15.69 9.93
#